data_AF-A0A6N2ZKC5-F1
#
_entry.id   AF-A0A6N2ZKC5-F1
#
_cell.length_a   1.000
_cell.length_b   1.000
_cell.length_c   1.000
_cell.angle_alpha   90.00
_cell.angle_beta   90.00
_cell.angle_gamma   90.00
#
_symmetry.space_group_name_H-M   'P 1'
#
loop_
_entity.id
_entity.type
_entity.pdbx_description
1 polymer ?
#
loop_
_entity_poly.entity_id
_entity_poly.type
_entity_poly.pdbx_seq_one_letter_code
_entity_poly.pdbx_strand_id
1 'polypeptide(L)'
;MNKLASQIDSLNKHLIGSLHTSYPFGLAHGKMGLLIYLYHLYDYTQEAIYKEKAERLLDDLLENDLSKNAELTVEEGLCGVALGLDYIVKKQFVDGDINDLLSGIDDLLFKKLVFGNMESRYSLSQLIHFLYYIYKRLEIQTNDNERFPFEGLAIKLVNQLADLIDASFFEESYTFSIYQYHVPILMKTLSCLIQYDFYKDRIQKVLEQLSLYMFSHLPHLHLNRLYLLWGILPLRNCSPDWQRYVNELRKSINLDIIYNREIKGKDIYISNGYASLYFLLEGLKRDSPEYTIPFNPHLIYDRIISSDAWDALMENEYYYNIHRGLLNGFPGTVLALLNIKQRYLCE
;
A
#
# COMPACT_ATOMS: atom_id res chain seq x y z
N MET A 1 10.59 17.02 -27.07
CA MET A 1 10.74 16.51 -25.69
C MET A 1 9.63 17.11 -24.85
N ASN A 2 8.81 16.26 -24.23
CA ASN A 2 7.47 16.59 -23.72
C ASN A 2 7.56 17.46 -22.44
N LYS A 3 6.74 18.53 -22.30
CA LYS A 3 6.73 19.48 -21.15
C LYS A 3 6.85 18.76 -19.81
N LEU A 4 6.05 17.69 -19.65
CA LEU A 4 6.01 16.89 -18.44
C LEU A 4 7.34 16.19 -18.10
N ALA A 5 8.11 15.73 -19.09
CA ALA A 5 9.39 15.08 -18.84
C ALA A 5 10.38 16.08 -18.20
N SER A 6 10.37 17.33 -18.65
CA SER A 6 11.17 18.42 -18.06
C SER A 6 10.69 18.79 -16.66
N GLN A 7 9.37 18.73 -16.40
CA GLN A 7 8.81 18.95 -15.07
C GLN A 7 9.25 17.85 -14.10
N ILE A 8 9.11 16.58 -14.49
CA ILE A 8 9.53 15.43 -13.67
C ILE A 8 11.03 15.49 -13.37
N ASP A 9 11.88 15.82 -14.34
CA ASP A 9 13.33 16.00 -14.11
C ASP A 9 13.61 17.12 -13.08
N SER A 10 12.89 18.25 -13.20
CA SER A 10 13.03 19.36 -12.24
C SER A 10 12.57 18.97 -10.84
N LEU A 11 11.45 18.26 -10.73
CA LEU A 11 10.93 17.73 -9.47
C LEU A 11 11.87 16.71 -8.84
N ASN A 12 12.45 15.81 -9.64
CA ASN A 12 13.44 14.84 -9.17
C ASN A 12 14.71 15.52 -8.64
N LYS A 13 15.22 16.55 -9.34
CA LYS A 13 16.36 17.34 -8.88
C LYS A 13 16.06 18.04 -7.56
N HIS A 14 14.89 18.65 -7.43
CA HIS A 14 14.46 19.28 -6.18
C HIS A 14 14.35 18.25 -5.05
N LEU A 15 13.72 17.10 -5.32
CA LEU A 15 13.54 16.02 -4.35
C LEU A 15 14.88 15.51 -3.83
N ILE A 16 15.79 15.14 -4.73
CA ILE A 16 17.13 14.66 -4.39
C ILE A 16 17.94 15.71 -3.63
N GLY A 17 17.82 16.99 -4.00
CA GLY A 17 18.47 18.10 -3.31
C GLY A 17 17.91 18.36 -1.89
N SER A 18 16.68 17.95 -1.62
CA SER A 18 16.01 18.12 -0.33
C SER A 18 16.23 16.97 0.66
N LEU A 19 16.89 15.89 0.25
CA LEU A 19 17.19 14.75 1.12
C LEU A 19 18.31 15.10 2.11
N HIS A 20 17.95 15.17 3.38
CA HIS A 20 18.86 15.41 4.50
C HIS A 20 18.45 14.53 5.69
N THR A 21 19.27 14.50 6.74
CA THR A 21 19.11 13.57 7.87
C THR A 21 17.74 13.69 8.55
N SER A 22 17.16 14.89 8.70
CA SER A 22 15.83 15.09 9.30
C SER A 22 14.64 14.84 8.36
N TYR A 23 14.86 14.34 7.15
CA TYR A 23 13.77 13.91 6.27
C TYR A 23 13.05 12.69 6.90
N PRO A 24 11.70 12.61 6.87
CA PRO A 24 10.98 11.46 7.44
C PRO A 24 11.48 10.14 6.86
N PHE A 25 11.61 9.08 7.67
CA PHE A 25 12.23 7.82 7.23
C PHE A 25 11.23 6.79 6.67
N GLY A 26 9.94 6.92 6.99
CA GLY A 26 8.89 5.95 6.68
C GLY A 26 8.61 5.67 5.19
N LEU A 27 7.70 4.73 4.93
CA LEU A 27 7.40 4.22 3.60
C LEU A 27 6.52 5.16 2.77
N ALA A 28 5.46 5.70 3.37
CA ALA A 28 4.45 6.45 2.63
C ALA A 28 4.97 7.80 2.12
N HIS A 29 5.72 8.49 2.99
CA HIS A 29 6.13 9.89 2.79
C HIS A 29 7.63 10.13 3.01
N GLY A 30 8.39 9.09 3.32
CA GLY A 30 9.77 9.20 3.78
C GLY A 30 10.81 8.52 2.90
N LYS A 31 12.04 8.47 3.43
CA LYS A 31 13.24 7.93 2.77
C LYS A 31 13.00 6.54 2.20
N MET A 32 12.34 5.63 2.91
CA MET A 32 12.07 4.28 2.39
C MET A 32 11.21 4.29 1.12
N GLY A 33 10.19 5.14 1.06
CA GLY A 33 9.37 5.29 -0.15
C GLY A 33 10.19 5.84 -1.33
N LEU A 34 11.09 6.77 -1.05
CA LEU A 34 11.97 7.37 -2.04
C LEU A 34 13.06 6.43 -2.52
N LEU A 35 13.57 5.55 -1.66
CA LEU A 35 14.48 4.47 -2.04
C LEU A 35 13.86 3.58 -3.12
N ILE A 36 12.62 3.11 -2.88
CA ILE A 36 11.86 2.32 -3.86
C ILE A 36 11.75 3.08 -5.17
N TYR A 37 11.38 4.36 -5.11
CA TYR A 37 11.26 5.20 -6.30
C TYR A 37 12.58 5.33 -7.08
N LEU A 38 13.69 5.63 -6.40
CA LEU A 38 15.00 5.81 -7.02
C LEU A 38 15.53 4.53 -7.67
N TYR A 39 15.35 3.37 -7.03
CA TYR A 39 15.73 2.10 -7.66
C TYR A 39 14.93 1.81 -8.93
N HIS A 40 13.62 2.07 -8.94
CA HIS A 40 12.81 1.94 -10.15
C HIS A 40 13.16 2.96 -11.23
N LEU A 41 13.53 4.19 -10.86
CA LEU A 41 14.06 5.16 -11.83
C LEU A 41 15.35 4.66 -12.46
N TYR A 42 16.26 4.08 -11.66
CA TYR A 42 17.47 3.46 -12.19
C TYR A 42 17.15 2.29 -13.13
N ASP A 43 16.28 1.37 -12.73
CA ASP A 43 15.88 0.23 -13.55
C ASP A 43 15.30 0.67 -14.92
N TYR A 44 14.51 1.75 -14.93
CA TYR A 44 13.93 2.28 -16.15
C TYR A 44 14.90 3.11 -17.01
N THR A 45 15.71 3.99 -16.40
CA THR A 45 16.53 4.99 -17.12
C THR A 45 17.97 4.54 -17.35
N GLN A 46 18.46 3.61 -16.53
CA GLN A 46 19.86 3.20 -16.43
C GLN A 46 20.83 4.35 -16.08
N GLU A 47 20.32 5.47 -15.56
CA GLU A 47 21.15 6.59 -15.11
C GLU A 47 21.75 6.32 -13.72
N ALA A 48 23.07 6.22 -13.64
CA ALA A 48 23.80 5.85 -12.42
C ALA A 48 23.52 6.75 -11.22
N ILE A 49 23.17 8.03 -11.45
CA ILE A 49 22.84 8.99 -10.39
C ILE A 49 21.70 8.48 -9.48
N TYR A 50 20.68 7.82 -10.04
CA TYR A 50 19.56 7.34 -9.24
C TYR A 50 19.97 6.16 -8.34
N LYS A 51 20.80 5.26 -8.86
CA LYS A 51 21.37 4.15 -8.06
C LYS A 51 22.26 4.66 -6.95
N GLU A 52 23.21 5.54 -7.25
CA GLU A 52 24.11 6.12 -6.25
C GLU A 52 23.36 6.86 -5.14
N LYS A 53 22.27 7.55 -5.50
CA LYS A 53 21.41 8.25 -4.52
C LYS A 53 20.59 7.27 -3.70
N ALA A 54 20.09 6.19 -4.29
CA ALA A 54 19.39 5.15 -3.56
C ALA A 54 20.31 4.46 -2.55
N GLU A 55 21.52 4.06 -2.97
CA GLU A 55 22.49 3.40 -2.09
C GLU A 55 22.87 4.30 -0.90
N ARG A 56 23.23 5.57 -1.15
CA ARG A 56 23.55 6.52 -0.06
C ARG A 56 22.38 6.77 0.88
N LEU A 57 21.15 6.81 0.35
CA LEU A 57 19.95 7.01 1.15
C LEU A 57 19.62 5.77 2.00
N LEU A 58 19.99 4.57 1.52
CA LEU A 58 19.82 3.32 2.24
C LEU A 58 20.82 3.25 3.39
N ASP A 59 22.09 3.58 3.14
CA ASP A 59 23.12 3.66 4.17
C ASP A 59 22.71 4.63 5.29
N ASP A 60 22.27 5.85 4.93
CA ASP A 60 21.79 6.85 5.89
C ASP A 60 20.59 6.33 6.71
N LEU A 61 19.62 5.67 6.07
CA LEU A 61 18.45 5.12 6.74
C LEU A 61 18.84 4.01 7.73
N LEU A 62 19.72 3.09 7.34
CA LEU A 62 20.14 1.97 8.18
C LEU A 62 21.00 2.43 9.37
N GLU A 63 21.87 3.43 9.16
CA GLU A 63 22.77 3.93 10.20
C GLU A 63 22.07 4.87 11.19
N ASN A 64 21.15 5.72 10.72
CA ASN A 64 20.66 6.86 11.52
C ASN A 64 19.20 6.76 11.98
N ASP A 65 18.32 6.06 11.24
CA ASP A 65 16.87 6.14 11.47
C ASP A 65 16.27 4.93 12.21
N LEU A 66 16.98 3.79 12.27
CA LEU A 66 16.49 2.54 12.89
C LEU A 66 16.59 2.52 14.44
N SER A 67 16.14 3.59 15.08
CA SER A 67 16.14 3.74 16.54
C SER A 67 15.09 2.86 17.23
N LYS A 68 15.42 2.31 18.40
CA LYS A 68 14.47 1.57 19.27
C LYS A 68 13.30 2.42 19.78
N ASN A 69 13.41 3.74 19.68
CA ASN A 69 12.37 4.69 20.08
C ASN A 69 11.51 5.17 18.90
N ALA A 70 11.83 4.76 17.67
CA ALA A 70 11.07 5.14 16.50
C ALA A 70 9.65 4.55 16.52
N GLU A 71 8.75 5.21 15.81
CA GLU A 71 7.37 4.73 15.66
C GLU A 71 7.33 3.43 14.85
N LEU A 72 6.38 2.56 15.16
CA LEU A 72 6.26 1.24 14.55
C LEU A 72 5.33 1.20 13.33
N THR A 73 4.59 2.27 13.02
CA THR A 73 3.54 2.28 11.99
C THR A 73 4.06 1.89 10.60
N VAL A 74 3.15 1.44 9.72
CA VAL A 74 3.51 1.09 8.34
C VAL A 74 3.71 2.33 7.46
N GLU A 75 2.95 3.39 7.69
CA GLU A 75 3.04 4.58 6.82
C GLU A 75 4.31 5.40 7.11
N GLU A 76 4.61 5.63 8.38
CA GLU A 76 5.65 6.57 8.81
C GLU A 76 6.77 5.91 9.63
N GLY A 77 6.57 4.67 10.07
CA GLY A 77 7.43 3.99 11.03
C GLY A 77 8.19 2.77 10.51
N LEU A 78 8.77 2.03 11.46
CA LEU A 78 9.70 0.92 11.20
C LEU A 78 9.06 -0.27 10.49
N CYS A 79 7.78 -0.59 10.70
CA CYS A 79 7.15 -1.67 9.94
C CYS A 79 7.03 -1.32 8.45
N GLY A 80 6.87 -0.02 8.13
CA GLY A 80 6.89 0.47 6.75
C GLY A 80 8.26 0.31 6.11
N VAL A 81 9.30 0.70 6.85
CA VAL A 81 10.69 0.48 6.46
C VAL A 81 10.95 -1.01 6.20
N ALA A 82 10.53 -1.87 7.11
CA ALA A 82 10.70 -3.31 6.98
C ALA A 82 10.02 -3.89 5.73
N LEU A 83 8.79 -3.47 5.43
CA LEU A 83 8.10 -3.85 4.18
C LEU A 83 8.83 -3.33 2.94
N GLY A 84 9.40 -2.12 3.02
CA GLY A 84 10.20 -1.55 1.94
C GLY A 84 11.51 -2.30 1.70
N LEU A 85 12.22 -2.70 2.76
CA LEU A 85 13.42 -3.52 2.69
C LEU A 85 13.14 -4.90 2.07
N ASP A 86 12.08 -5.57 2.54
CA ASP A 86 11.63 -6.84 1.96
C ASP A 86 11.33 -6.70 0.47
N TYR A 87 10.68 -5.60 0.08
CA TYR A 87 10.39 -5.31 -1.32
C TYR A 87 11.66 -5.17 -2.17
N ILE A 88 12.63 -4.33 -1.77
CA ILE A 88 13.83 -4.07 -2.57
C ILE A 88 14.75 -5.30 -2.65
N VAL A 89 14.78 -6.13 -1.61
CA VAL A 89 15.50 -7.41 -1.61
C VAL A 89 14.83 -8.41 -2.55
N LYS A 90 13.50 -8.57 -2.48
CA LYS A 90 12.75 -9.43 -3.41
C LYS A 90 12.86 -8.98 -4.87
N LYS A 91 13.07 -7.68 -5.09
CA LYS A 91 13.34 -7.11 -6.42
C LYS A 91 14.78 -7.23 -6.88
N GLN A 92 15.67 -7.77 -6.04
CA GLN A 92 17.10 -7.89 -6.32
C GLN A 92 17.75 -6.52 -6.61
N PHE A 93 17.20 -5.45 -6.06
CA PHE A 93 17.85 -4.13 -6.07
C PHE A 93 18.99 -4.07 -5.05
N VAL A 94 18.85 -4.84 -3.97
CA VAL A 94 19.81 -4.96 -2.88
C VAL A 94 19.90 -6.43 -2.47
N ASP A 95 21.12 -6.91 -2.22
CA ASP A 95 21.36 -8.22 -1.64
C ASP A 95 21.34 -8.15 -0.11
N GLY A 96 20.70 -9.11 0.55
CA GLY A 96 20.69 -9.21 2.00
C GLY A 96 19.77 -10.29 2.51
N ASP A 97 20.06 -10.82 3.70
CA ASP A 97 19.14 -11.72 4.40
C ASP A 97 18.06 -10.88 5.09
N ILE A 98 16.81 -11.06 4.64
CA ILE A 98 15.68 -10.30 5.15
C ILE A 98 15.31 -10.64 6.60
N ASN A 99 15.66 -11.84 7.09
CA ASN A 99 15.44 -12.19 8.49
C ASN A 99 16.45 -11.46 9.39
N ASP A 100 17.71 -11.38 8.97
CA ASP A 100 18.74 -10.64 9.70
C ASP A 100 18.40 -9.14 9.75
N LEU A 101 18.07 -8.55 8.60
CA LEU A 101 17.76 -7.12 8.47
C LEU A 101 16.55 -6.69 9.33
N LEU A 102 15.55 -7.56 9.47
CA LEU A 102 14.29 -7.21 10.15
C LEU A 102 14.21 -7.65 11.61
N SER A 103 15.17 -8.45 12.09
CA SER A 103 15.20 -9.00 13.46
C SER A 103 14.96 -7.96 14.55
N GLY A 104 15.65 -6.81 14.52
CA GLY A 104 15.50 -5.76 15.52
C GLY A 104 14.13 -5.06 15.49
N ILE A 105 13.52 -4.96 14.31
CA ILE A 105 12.17 -4.38 14.14
C ILE A 105 11.13 -5.38 14.65
N ASP A 106 11.29 -6.66 14.32
CA ASP A 106 10.43 -7.76 14.77
C ASP A 106 10.42 -7.88 16.30
N ASP A 107 11.60 -7.85 16.93
CA ASP A 107 11.75 -7.88 18.39
C ASP A 107 11.04 -6.70 19.06
N LEU A 108 11.18 -5.51 18.48
CA LEU A 108 10.53 -4.31 19.00
C LEU A 108 9.02 -4.38 18.88
N LEU A 109 8.51 -4.81 17.72
CA LEU A 109 7.08 -5.02 17.49
C LEU A 109 6.53 -6.05 18.47
N PHE A 110 7.19 -7.22 18.58
CA PHE A 110 6.81 -8.28 19.51
C PHE A 110 6.73 -7.75 20.94
N LYS A 111 7.77 -7.04 21.41
CA LYS A 111 7.79 -6.46 22.75
C LYS A 111 6.63 -5.49 22.99
N LYS A 112 6.31 -4.63 22.03
CA LYS A 112 5.23 -3.63 22.17
C LYS A 112 3.85 -4.28 22.13
N LEU A 113 3.65 -5.26 21.27
CA LEU A 113 2.37 -5.95 21.10
C LEU A 113 2.08 -6.97 22.21
N VAL A 114 3.08 -7.70 22.69
CA VAL A 114 2.88 -8.72 23.74
C VAL A 114 2.66 -8.07 25.10
N PHE A 115 3.51 -7.11 25.49
CA PHE A 115 3.52 -6.53 26.84
C PHE A 115 2.76 -5.19 26.96
N GLY A 116 2.37 -4.57 25.84
CA GLY A 116 1.61 -3.32 25.83
C GLY A 116 0.10 -3.53 25.84
N ASN A 117 -0.63 -2.55 26.36
CA ASN A 117 -2.04 -2.38 26.02
C ASN A 117 -2.11 -1.75 24.61
N MET A 118 -2.59 -2.52 23.63
CA MET A 118 -2.62 -2.10 22.23
C MET A 118 -3.64 -1.01 21.96
N GLU A 119 -4.84 -1.13 22.54
CA GLU A 119 -6.00 -0.27 22.29
C GLU A 119 -5.73 1.19 22.66
N SER A 120 -4.96 1.41 23.73
CA SER A 120 -4.62 2.77 24.18
C SER A 120 -3.43 3.38 23.45
N ARG A 121 -2.71 2.59 22.64
CA ARG A 121 -1.47 3.01 21.97
C ARG A 121 -1.61 3.16 20.47
N TYR A 122 -2.50 2.39 19.86
CA TYR A 122 -2.60 2.28 18.41
C TYR A 122 -4.05 2.42 17.95
N SER A 123 -4.23 3.13 16.84
CA SER A 123 -5.53 3.20 16.18
C SER A 123 -5.91 1.85 15.55
N LEU A 124 -7.19 1.69 15.22
CA LEU A 124 -7.68 0.51 14.51
C LEU A 124 -6.93 0.28 13.19
N SER A 125 -6.67 1.34 12.41
CA SER A 125 -5.91 1.25 11.15
C SER A 125 -4.48 0.75 11.38
N GLN A 126 -3.80 1.23 12.42
CA GLN A 126 -2.44 0.80 12.75
C GLN A 126 -2.41 -0.68 13.14
N LEU A 127 -3.41 -1.18 13.89
CA LEU A 127 -3.52 -2.60 14.23
C LEU A 127 -3.75 -3.47 12.98
N ILE A 128 -4.57 -3.02 12.03
CA ILE A 128 -4.76 -3.69 10.74
C ILE A 128 -3.44 -3.75 9.96
N HIS A 129 -2.69 -2.64 9.94
CA HIS A 129 -1.39 -2.57 9.28
C HIS A 129 -0.34 -3.47 9.94
N PHE A 130 -0.36 -3.62 11.27
CA PHE A 130 0.50 -4.59 11.97
C PHE A 130 0.12 -6.03 11.62
N LEU A 131 -1.17 -6.33 11.52
CA LEU A 131 -1.61 -7.67 11.09
C LEU A 131 -1.12 -7.97 9.67
N TYR A 132 -1.19 -6.99 8.76
CA TYR A 132 -0.63 -7.12 7.40
C TYR A 132 0.88 -7.35 7.42
N TYR A 133 1.63 -6.60 8.24
CA TYR A 133 3.07 -6.80 8.42
C TYR A 133 3.39 -8.22 8.91
N ILE A 134 2.68 -8.70 9.93
CA ILE A 134 2.87 -10.05 10.49
C ILE A 134 2.57 -11.13 9.44
N TYR A 135 1.51 -10.97 8.66
CA TYR A 135 1.24 -11.85 7.52
C TYR A 135 2.43 -11.88 6.54
N LYS A 136 3.02 -10.73 6.21
CA LYS A 136 4.21 -10.69 5.34
C LYS A 136 5.43 -11.36 5.93
N ARG A 137 5.62 -11.27 7.25
CA ARG A 137 6.69 -12.04 7.94
C ARG A 137 6.41 -13.54 7.90
N LEU A 138 5.16 -13.99 8.07
CA LEU A 138 4.78 -15.40 7.95
C LEU A 138 5.06 -15.99 6.56
N GLU A 139 4.91 -15.22 5.48
CA GLU A 139 5.25 -15.68 4.12
C GLU A 139 6.74 -15.98 3.92
N ILE A 140 7.60 -15.41 4.76
CA ILE A 140 9.06 -15.54 4.66
C ILE A 140 9.57 -16.70 5.52
N GLN A 141 8.96 -16.94 6.69
CA GLN A 141 9.47 -17.94 7.63
C GLN A 141 9.28 -19.36 7.10
N THR A 142 10.35 -20.16 7.16
CA THR A 142 10.38 -21.50 6.53
C THR A 142 10.22 -22.64 7.53
N ASN A 143 10.44 -22.39 8.82
CA ASN A 143 10.33 -23.40 9.87
C ASN A 143 9.40 -22.98 11.01
N ASP A 144 8.89 -23.96 11.74
CA ASP A 144 7.85 -23.77 12.76
C ASP A 144 8.32 -22.91 13.94
N ASN A 145 9.60 -22.98 14.32
CA ASN A 145 10.14 -22.19 15.42
C ASN A 145 10.17 -20.70 15.11
N GLU A 146 10.55 -20.34 13.87
CA GLU A 146 10.53 -18.96 13.39
C GLU A 146 9.11 -18.44 13.17
N ARG A 147 8.19 -19.31 12.75
CA ARG A 147 6.78 -18.96 12.53
C ARG A 147 6.04 -18.69 13.83
N PHE A 148 6.30 -19.49 14.87
CA PHE A 148 5.55 -19.50 16.12
C PHE A 148 5.32 -18.11 16.75
N PRO A 149 6.32 -17.22 16.88
CA PRO A 149 6.10 -15.87 17.40
C PRO A 149 5.11 -15.05 16.57
N PHE A 150 5.20 -15.11 15.24
CA PHE A 150 4.32 -14.38 14.34
C PHE A 150 2.90 -14.95 14.33
N GLU A 151 2.75 -16.27 14.41
CA GLU A 151 1.43 -16.91 14.57
C GLU A 151 0.75 -16.45 15.88
N GLY A 152 1.50 -16.41 16.99
CA GLY A 152 1.02 -15.88 18.27
C GLY A 152 0.58 -14.41 18.21
N LEU A 153 1.36 -13.55 17.52
CA LEU A 153 0.99 -12.15 17.30
C LEU A 153 -0.25 -12.01 16.40
N ALA A 154 -0.34 -12.80 15.33
CA ALA A 154 -1.49 -12.80 14.43
C ALA A 154 -2.77 -13.19 15.18
N ILE A 155 -2.72 -14.25 16.00
CA ILE A 155 -3.85 -14.67 16.86
C ILE A 155 -4.30 -13.52 17.76
N LYS A 156 -3.35 -12.87 18.45
CA LYS A 156 -3.64 -11.75 19.36
C LYS A 156 -4.31 -10.60 18.63
N LEU A 157 -3.76 -10.17 17.49
CA LEU A 157 -4.31 -9.06 16.70
C LEU A 157 -5.67 -9.40 16.07
N VAL A 158 -5.87 -10.61 15.55
CA VAL A 158 -7.17 -11.02 14.99
C VAL A 158 -8.27 -10.93 16.04
N ASN A 159 -8.01 -11.40 17.26
CA ASN A 159 -8.99 -11.27 18.36
C ASN A 159 -9.24 -9.81 18.72
N GLN A 160 -8.17 -9.03 18.89
CA GLN A 160 -8.26 -7.62 19.21
C GLN A 160 -9.08 -6.83 18.18
N LEU A 161 -8.87 -7.09 16.90
CA LEU A 161 -9.61 -6.47 15.81
C LEU A 161 -11.07 -6.91 15.82
N ALA A 162 -11.35 -8.20 16.07
CA ALA A 162 -12.72 -8.70 16.14
C ALA A 162 -13.54 -8.06 17.28
N ASP A 163 -12.88 -7.67 18.38
CA ASP A 163 -13.52 -7.02 19.53
C ASP A 163 -13.71 -5.50 19.30
N LEU A 164 -12.83 -4.86 18.52
CA LEU A 164 -12.85 -3.42 18.26
C LEU A 164 -13.74 -3.00 17.07
N ILE A 165 -13.96 -3.89 16.10
CA ILE A 165 -14.67 -3.54 14.86
C ILE A 165 -16.18 -3.55 15.10
N ASP A 166 -16.82 -2.44 14.76
CA ASP A 166 -18.27 -2.29 14.72
C ASP A 166 -18.75 -1.87 13.31
N ALA A 167 -20.05 -1.55 13.19
CA ALA A 167 -20.64 -1.15 11.91
C ALA A 167 -20.00 0.12 11.30
N SER A 168 -19.49 1.05 12.11
CA SER A 168 -18.90 2.31 11.63
C SER A 168 -17.61 2.09 10.85
N PHE A 169 -16.90 0.98 11.08
CA PHE A 169 -15.71 0.60 10.32
C PHE A 169 -15.97 0.42 8.82
N PHE A 170 -17.23 0.09 8.45
CA PHE A 170 -17.63 -0.15 7.06
C PHE A 170 -18.12 1.13 6.36
N GLU A 171 -18.24 2.24 7.08
CA GLU A 171 -18.62 3.53 6.51
C GLU A 171 -17.51 4.06 5.60
N GLU A 172 -17.90 4.64 4.47
CA GLU A 172 -16.96 5.26 3.56
C GLU A 172 -16.83 6.77 3.81
N SER A 173 -15.66 7.31 3.47
CA SER A 173 -15.45 8.75 3.43
C SER A 173 -16.04 9.38 2.17
N TYR A 174 -16.28 10.70 2.21
CA TYR A 174 -16.83 11.47 1.08
C TYR A 174 -15.92 11.45 -0.17
N THR A 175 -14.62 11.29 0.04
CA THR A 175 -13.63 11.17 -1.04
C THR A 175 -12.89 9.84 -0.93
N PHE A 176 -12.48 9.28 -2.07
CA PHE A 176 -11.65 8.09 -2.09
C PHE A 176 -10.28 8.38 -1.47
N SER A 177 -9.86 7.54 -0.54
CA SER A 177 -8.50 7.52 -0.01
C SER A 177 -8.20 6.15 0.59
N ILE A 178 -7.07 5.55 0.21
CA ILE A 178 -6.63 4.28 0.80
C ILE A 178 -6.30 4.44 2.30
N TYR A 179 -6.03 5.66 2.76
CA TYR A 179 -5.77 5.99 4.17
C TYR A 179 -7.04 6.10 5.02
N GLN A 180 -8.22 6.08 4.40
CA GLN A 180 -9.49 6.26 5.12
C GLN A 180 -10.33 5.00 5.10
N TYR A 181 -10.30 4.24 4.00
CA TYR A 181 -11.13 3.05 3.82
C TYR A 181 -10.31 1.76 4.00
N HIS A 182 -10.23 1.27 5.25
CA HIS A 182 -9.36 0.14 5.63
C HIS A 182 -10.03 -1.25 5.57
N VAL A 183 -11.32 -1.32 5.27
CA VAL A 183 -12.03 -2.60 5.07
C VAL A 183 -11.29 -3.51 4.08
N PRO A 184 -10.85 -3.04 2.89
CA PRO A 184 -10.28 -3.93 1.89
C PRO A 184 -8.95 -4.55 2.32
N ILE A 185 -8.07 -3.78 2.98
CA ILE A 185 -6.78 -4.29 3.44
C ILE A 185 -6.95 -5.30 4.58
N LEU A 186 -7.91 -5.09 5.49
CA LEU A 186 -8.23 -6.08 6.52
C LEU A 186 -8.74 -7.38 5.88
N MET A 187 -9.73 -7.29 4.99
CA MET A 187 -10.31 -8.46 4.32
C MET A 187 -9.25 -9.24 3.54
N LYS A 188 -8.39 -8.53 2.81
CA LYS A 188 -7.26 -9.14 2.10
C LYS A 188 -6.33 -9.89 3.06
N THR A 189 -5.96 -9.24 4.16
CA THR A 189 -5.04 -9.82 5.15
C THR A 189 -5.63 -11.08 5.80
N LEU A 190 -6.90 -11.03 6.23
CA LEU A 190 -7.58 -12.20 6.79
C LEU A 190 -7.70 -13.34 5.76
N SER A 191 -7.95 -13.00 4.50
CA SER A 191 -8.01 -13.99 3.42
C SER A 191 -6.69 -14.74 3.20
N CYS A 192 -5.57 -14.03 3.35
CA CYS A 192 -4.24 -14.62 3.26
C CYS A 192 -3.93 -15.47 4.50
N LEU A 193 -4.30 -15.02 5.70
CA LEU A 193 -4.07 -15.77 6.94
C LEU A 193 -4.86 -17.09 7.00
N ILE A 194 -6.08 -17.15 6.42
CA ILE A 194 -6.87 -18.39 6.34
C ILE A 194 -6.18 -19.50 5.55
N GLN A 195 -5.23 -19.16 4.68
CA GLN A 195 -4.48 -20.14 3.90
C GLN A 195 -3.49 -20.95 4.75
N TYR A 196 -3.16 -20.45 5.95
CA TYR A 196 -2.31 -21.15 6.91
C TYR A 196 -3.14 -22.11 7.78
N ASP A 197 -2.51 -23.16 8.28
CA ASP A 197 -3.15 -24.20 9.10
C ASP A 197 -3.26 -23.85 10.60
N PHE A 198 -3.07 -22.57 10.94
CA PHE A 198 -3.25 -22.07 12.31
C PHE A 198 -4.44 -21.12 12.38
N TYR A 199 -5.24 -21.25 13.45
CA TYR A 199 -6.33 -20.32 13.78
C TYR A 199 -7.44 -20.13 12.73
N LYS A 200 -7.46 -20.95 11.69
CA LYS A 200 -8.37 -20.87 10.54
C LYS A 200 -9.85 -20.80 10.94
N ASP A 201 -10.31 -21.70 11.80
CA ASP A 201 -11.72 -21.74 12.23
C ASP A 201 -12.16 -20.46 12.92
N ARG A 202 -11.26 -19.85 13.71
CA ARG A 202 -11.57 -18.58 14.37
C ARG A 202 -11.59 -17.45 13.36
N ILE A 203 -10.65 -17.39 12.42
CA ILE A 203 -10.66 -16.36 11.37
C ILE A 203 -11.94 -16.48 10.53
N GLN A 204 -12.39 -17.70 10.21
CA GLN A 204 -13.67 -17.93 9.53
C GLN A 204 -14.85 -17.36 10.33
N LYS A 205 -14.94 -17.63 11.64
CA LYS A 205 -15.97 -17.03 12.50
C LYS A 205 -15.91 -15.51 12.55
N VAL A 206 -14.72 -14.92 12.57
CA VAL A 206 -14.54 -13.46 12.49
C VAL A 206 -15.07 -12.94 11.15
N LEU A 207 -14.74 -13.60 10.03
CA LEU A 207 -15.28 -13.22 8.72
C LEU A 207 -16.80 -13.37 8.64
N GLU A 208 -17.38 -14.41 9.24
CA GLU A 208 -18.84 -14.57 9.34
C GLU A 208 -19.47 -13.37 10.07
N GLN A 209 -18.93 -12.98 11.23
CA GLN A 209 -19.39 -11.81 11.96
C GLN A 209 -19.25 -10.51 11.15
N LEU A 210 -18.08 -10.27 10.55
CA LEU A 210 -17.81 -9.07 9.75
C LEU A 210 -18.69 -9.02 8.49
N SER A 211 -19.02 -10.17 7.90
CA SER A 211 -19.87 -10.26 6.71
C SER A 211 -21.29 -9.75 6.96
N LEU A 212 -21.81 -9.86 8.19
CA LEU A 212 -23.14 -9.35 8.54
C LEU A 212 -23.23 -7.83 8.32
N TYR A 213 -22.16 -7.10 8.69
CA TYR A 213 -22.07 -5.67 8.45
C TYR A 213 -21.74 -5.40 6.99
N MET A 214 -20.69 -6.04 6.45
CA MET A 214 -20.21 -5.76 5.11
C MET A 214 -21.26 -6.01 4.01
N PHE A 215 -22.02 -7.10 4.09
CA PHE A 215 -23.03 -7.43 3.07
C PHE A 215 -24.22 -6.46 3.04
N SER A 216 -24.42 -5.67 4.10
CA SER A 216 -25.43 -4.60 4.11
C SER A 216 -24.93 -3.28 3.52
N HIS A 217 -23.62 -3.17 3.24
CA HIS A 217 -23.01 -1.95 2.71
C HIS A 217 -22.54 -2.17 1.26
N LEU A 218 -22.91 -1.23 0.39
CA LEU A 218 -22.32 -1.06 -0.93
C LEU A 218 -21.73 0.34 -0.99
N PRO A 219 -20.39 0.51 -1.12
CA PRO A 219 -19.79 1.84 -1.20
C PRO A 219 -20.47 2.69 -2.29
N HIS A 220 -20.67 3.99 -2.07
CA HIS A 220 -21.18 4.93 -3.07
C HIS A 220 -20.13 5.16 -4.15
N LEU A 221 -18.88 5.38 -3.76
CA LEU A 221 -17.78 5.60 -4.69
C LEU A 221 -17.43 4.30 -5.41
N HIS A 222 -17.48 4.31 -6.74
CA HIS A 222 -17.08 3.19 -7.59
C HIS A 222 -15.60 2.85 -7.44
N LEU A 223 -14.75 3.82 -7.11
CA LEU A 223 -13.34 3.55 -6.78
C LEU A 223 -13.19 2.83 -5.42
N ASN A 224 -14.04 3.13 -4.42
CA ASN A 224 -14.11 2.32 -3.20
C ASN A 224 -14.66 0.93 -3.47
N ARG A 225 -15.64 0.77 -4.38
CA ARG A 225 -16.13 -0.55 -4.81
C ARG A 225 -15.03 -1.38 -5.45
N LEU A 226 -14.21 -0.76 -6.30
CA LEU A 226 -13.05 -1.40 -6.91
C LEU A 226 -12.01 -1.82 -5.87
N TYR A 227 -11.70 -0.93 -4.93
CA TYR A 227 -10.75 -1.23 -3.86
C TYR A 227 -11.27 -2.35 -2.95
N LEU A 228 -12.55 -2.31 -2.57
CA LEU A 228 -13.22 -3.35 -1.81
C LEU A 228 -13.17 -4.69 -2.55
N LEU A 229 -13.53 -4.70 -3.84
CA LEU A 229 -13.47 -5.90 -4.67
C LEU A 229 -12.08 -6.52 -4.63
N TRP A 230 -11.01 -5.72 -4.82
CA TRP A 230 -9.64 -6.20 -4.73
C TRP A 230 -9.32 -6.86 -3.37
N GLY A 231 -9.83 -6.30 -2.28
CA GLY A 231 -9.61 -6.81 -0.92
C GLY A 231 -10.36 -8.12 -0.63
N ILE A 232 -11.62 -8.22 -1.05
CA ILE A 232 -12.50 -9.35 -0.70
C ILE A 232 -12.48 -10.49 -1.70
N LEU A 233 -11.96 -10.29 -2.92
CA LEU A 233 -12.05 -11.28 -3.98
C LEU A 233 -11.50 -12.68 -3.62
N PRO A 234 -10.41 -12.82 -2.83
CA PRO A 234 -9.96 -14.13 -2.38
C PRO A 234 -10.98 -14.85 -1.48
N LEU A 235 -11.88 -14.14 -0.82
CA LEU A 235 -12.91 -14.69 0.06
C LEU A 235 -14.15 -15.21 -0.68
N ARG A 236 -14.22 -15.07 -2.01
CA ARG A 236 -15.39 -15.48 -2.82
C ARG A 236 -15.81 -16.94 -2.62
N ASN A 237 -14.87 -17.82 -2.29
CA ASN A 237 -15.12 -19.25 -2.09
C ASN A 237 -15.39 -19.62 -0.62
N CYS A 238 -15.42 -18.66 0.30
CA CYS A 238 -15.70 -18.94 1.72
C CYS A 238 -17.15 -19.38 1.94
N SER A 239 -18.11 -18.80 1.21
CA SER A 239 -19.51 -19.25 1.21
C SER A 239 -20.25 -18.76 -0.06
N PRO A 240 -21.42 -19.32 -0.37
CA PRO A 240 -22.26 -18.82 -1.46
C PRO A 240 -22.64 -17.33 -1.32
N ASP A 241 -22.78 -16.83 -0.09
CA ASP A 241 -23.09 -15.41 0.15
C ASP A 241 -21.91 -14.50 -0.18
N TRP A 242 -20.67 -14.92 0.14
CA TRP A 242 -19.45 -14.23 -0.29
C TRP A 242 -19.35 -14.18 -1.81
N GLN A 243 -19.60 -15.31 -2.49
CA GLN A 243 -19.59 -15.36 -3.95
C GLN A 243 -20.63 -14.42 -4.55
N ARG A 244 -21.86 -14.42 -4.01
CA ARG A 244 -22.94 -13.51 -4.44
C ARG A 244 -22.52 -12.06 -4.26
N TYR A 245 -22.02 -11.69 -3.08
CA TYR A 245 -21.62 -10.30 -2.78
C TYR A 245 -20.48 -9.82 -3.69
N VAL A 246 -19.44 -10.64 -3.90
CA VAL A 246 -18.34 -10.35 -4.83
C VAL A 246 -18.86 -10.11 -6.26
N ASN A 247 -19.76 -10.97 -6.73
CA ASN A 247 -20.32 -10.86 -8.07
C ASN A 247 -21.17 -9.60 -8.25
N GLU A 248 -22.00 -9.25 -7.26
CA GLU A 248 -22.80 -8.02 -7.30
C GLU A 248 -21.92 -6.77 -7.19
N LEU A 249 -20.93 -6.77 -6.31
CA LEU A 249 -19.96 -5.69 -6.19
C LEU A 249 -19.23 -5.47 -7.52
N ARG A 250 -18.74 -6.55 -8.16
CA ARG A 250 -18.06 -6.50 -9.46
C ARG A 250 -18.95 -5.93 -10.57
N LYS A 251 -20.22 -6.30 -10.62
CA LYS A 251 -21.19 -5.78 -11.61
C LYS A 251 -21.50 -4.30 -11.39
N SER A 252 -21.43 -3.83 -10.15
CA SER A 252 -21.78 -2.46 -9.77
C SER A 252 -20.68 -1.42 -10.05
N ILE A 253 -19.47 -1.83 -10.44
CA ILE A 253 -18.35 -0.92 -10.75
C ILE A 253 -18.51 -0.36 -12.16
N ASN A 254 -18.41 0.97 -12.30
CA ASN A 254 -18.52 1.70 -13.55
C ASN A 254 -17.32 2.63 -13.68
N LEU A 255 -16.41 2.32 -14.60
CA LEU A 255 -15.19 3.10 -14.79
C LEU A 255 -15.46 4.51 -15.33
N ASP A 256 -16.52 4.71 -16.13
CA ASP A 256 -16.86 6.04 -16.63
C ASP A 256 -17.26 7.00 -15.52
N ILE A 257 -17.91 6.48 -14.46
CA ILE A 257 -18.21 7.28 -13.26
C ILE A 257 -16.91 7.64 -12.54
N ILE A 258 -15.99 6.69 -12.38
CA ILE A 258 -14.69 6.94 -11.76
C ILE A 258 -13.93 8.04 -12.53
N TYR A 259 -13.81 7.88 -13.85
CA TYR A 259 -13.05 8.80 -14.72
C TYR A 259 -13.62 10.21 -14.78
N ASN A 260 -14.94 10.35 -14.77
CA ASN A 260 -15.59 11.62 -15.09
C ASN A 260 -16.24 12.32 -13.89
N ARG A 261 -16.36 11.65 -12.74
CA ARG A 261 -17.07 12.19 -11.57
C ARG A 261 -16.31 12.06 -10.25
N GLU A 262 -15.57 10.98 -10.03
CA GLU A 262 -14.97 10.70 -8.71
C GLU A 262 -13.55 11.26 -8.58
N ILE A 263 -12.67 11.00 -9.56
CA ILE A 263 -11.28 11.44 -9.51
C ILE A 263 -11.18 12.89 -9.99
N LYS A 264 -10.75 13.81 -9.12
CA LYS A 264 -10.63 15.24 -9.44
C LYS A 264 -9.34 15.52 -10.19
N GLY A 265 -9.25 16.71 -10.79
CA GLY A 265 -8.14 17.08 -11.69
C GLY A 265 -6.73 16.92 -11.10
N LYS A 266 -6.55 17.09 -9.78
CA LYS A 266 -5.25 16.93 -9.09
C LYS A 266 -5.05 15.58 -8.40
N ASP A 267 -6.04 14.70 -8.43
CA ASP A 267 -5.99 13.40 -7.73
C ASP A 267 -5.30 12.36 -8.64
N ILE A 268 -3.97 12.45 -8.75
CA ILE A 268 -3.14 11.55 -9.57
C ILE A 268 -2.31 10.56 -8.76
N TYR A 269 -2.40 10.58 -7.43
CA TYR A 269 -1.53 9.83 -6.52
C TYR A 269 -2.03 8.41 -6.23
N ILE A 270 -1.16 7.56 -5.66
CA ILE A 270 -1.50 6.19 -5.24
C ILE A 270 -2.48 6.23 -4.06
N SER A 271 -2.48 7.29 -3.27
CA SER A 271 -3.36 7.41 -2.11
C SER A 271 -4.83 7.62 -2.49
N ASN A 272 -5.11 8.34 -3.57
CA ASN A 272 -6.45 8.90 -3.79
C ASN A 272 -6.86 9.08 -5.27
N GLY A 273 -6.11 8.56 -6.24
CA GLY A 273 -6.18 9.06 -7.61
C GLY A 273 -6.02 8.03 -8.73
N TYR A 274 -5.67 8.55 -9.92
CA TYR A 274 -5.48 7.75 -11.13
C TYR A 274 -4.41 6.66 -10.99
N ALA A 275 -3.34 6.90 -10.22
CA ALA A 275 -2.34 5.87 -9.95
C ALA A 275 -2.92 4.73 -9.11
N SER A 276 -3.78 5.01 -8.12
CA SER A 276 -4.52 3.99 -7.36
C SER A 276 -5.39 3.15 -8.29
N LEU A 277 -6.19 3.82 -9.13
CA LEU A 277 -7.08 3.17 -10.09
C LEU A 277 -6.31 2.21 -11.00
N TYR A 278 -5.17 2.66 -11.53
CA TYR A 278 -4.30 1.83 -12.35
C TYR A 278 -3.83 0.57 -11.61
N PHE A 279 -3.23 0.72 -10.43
CA PHE A 279 -2.68 -0.42 -9.70
C PHE A 279 -3.76 -1.40 -9.20
N LEU A 280 -4.96 -0.92 -8.88
CA LEU A 280 -6.09 -1.78 -8.52
C LEU A 280 -6.57 -2.61 -9.72
N LEU A 281 -6.71 -1.99 -10.89
CA LEU A 281 -7.11 -2.68 -12.12
C LEU A 281 -6.06 -3.71 -12.58
N GLU A 282 -4.77 -3.33 -12.55
CA GLU A 282 -3.66 -4.24 -12.85
C GLU A 282 -3.56 -5.37 -11.82
N GLY A 283 -3.79 -5.07 -10.54
CA GLY A 283 -3.81 -6.07 -9.47
C GLY A 283 -4.89 -7.12 -9.70
N LEU A 284 -6.11 -6.70 -10.03
CA LEU A 284 -7.19 -7.63 -10.38
C LEU A 284 -6.85 -8.46 -11.61
N LYS A 285 -6.34 -7.84 -12.67
CA LYS A 285 -5.95 -8.53 -13.91
C LYS A 285 -4.89 -9.60 -13.65
N ARG A 286 -3.91 -9.31 -12.78
CA ARG A 286 -2.82 -10.23 -12.43
C ARG A 286 -3.29 -11.36 -11.52
N ASP A 287 -4.04 -11.04 -10.47
CA ASP A 287 -4.32 -11.96 -9.37
C ASP A 287 -5.63 -12.76 -9.59
N SER A 288 -6.54 -12.29 -10.44
CA SER A 288 -7.82 -12.94 -10.73
C SER A 288 -8.35 -12.55 -12.11
N PRO A 289 -7.75 -13.09 -13.20
CA PRO A 289 -8.09 -12.74 -14.58
C PRO A 289 -9.59 -12.84 -14.92
N GLU A 290 -10.30 -13.76 -14.29
CA GLU A 290 -11.73 -14.00 -14.48
C GLU A 290 -12.63 -12.86 -13.95
N TYR A 291 -12.11 -12.02 -13.07
CA TYR A 291 -12.78 -10.83 -12.53
C TYR A 291 -12.27 -9.52 -13.13
N THR A 292 -11.36 -9.58 -14.11
CA THR A 292 -10.78 -8.39 -14.76
C THR A 292 -11.87 -7.42 -15.22
N ILE A 293 -11.66 -6.12 -14.99
CA ILE A 293 -12.46 -5.05 -15.58
C ILE A 293 -11.68 -4.53 -16.78
N PRO A 294 -12.19 -4.66 -18.02
CA PRO A 294 -11.55 -4.04 -19.17
C PRO A 294 -11.41 -2.54 -18.98
N PHE A 295 -10.21 -2.02 -19.22
CA PHE A 295 -9.91 -0.60 -19.09
C PHE A 295 -8.94 -0.18 -20.17
N ASN A 296 -8.84 1.13 -20.42
CA ASN A 296 -7.89 1.70 -21.37
C ASN A 296 -6.69 2.33 -20.62
N PRO A 297 -5.50 1.70 -20.64
CA PRO A 297 -4.31 2.25 -20.01
C PRO A 297 -3.89 3.62 -20.58
N HIS A 298 -4.11 3.87 -21.88
CA HIS A 298 -3.81 5.17 -22.50
C HIS A 298 -4.67 6.28 -21.90
N LEU A 299 -5.95 6.02 -21.64
CA LEU A 299 -6.83 7.01 -21.02
C LEU A 299 -6.33 7.41 -19.62
N ILE A 300 -5.91 6.43 -18.80
CA ILE A 300 -5.36 6.72 -17.47
C ILE A 300 -4.05 7.50 -17.60
N TYR A 301 -3.18 7.09 -18.51
CA TYR A 301 -1.94 7.78 -18.81
C TYR A 301 -2.19 9.25 -19.20
N ASP A 302 -3.08 9.48 -20.17
CA ASP A 302 -3.45 10.81 -20.66
C ASP A 302 -4.00 11.71 -19.54
N ARG A 303 -4.88 11.16 -18.69
CA ARG A 303 -5.41 11.88 -17.52
C ARG A 303 -4.34 12.27 -16.50
N ILE A 304 -3.37 11.39 -16.26
CA ILE A 304 -2.25 11.71 -15.36
C ILE A 304 -1.38 12.80 -15.99
N ILE A 305 -0.97 12.67 -17.25
CA ILE A 305 -0.03 13.63 -17.85
C ILE A 305 -0.65 15.02 -18.08
N SER A 306 -1.97 15.10 -18.24
CA SER A 306 -2.69 16.36 -18.46
C SER A 306 -3.16 17.01 -17.15
N SER A 307 -2.76 16.50 -15.99
CA SER A 307 -3.23 16.98 -14.70
C SER A 307 -2.60 18.31 -14.27
N ASP A 308 -3.42 19.22 -13.74
CA ASP A 308 -2.98 20.47 -13.12
C ASP A 308 -2.14 20.25 -11.83
N ALA A 309 -2.03 19.02 -11.33
CA ALA A 309 -1.15 18.71 -10.21
C ALA A 309 0.32 18.94 -10.55
N TRP A 310 0.75 18.73 -11.81
CA TRP A 310 2.13 18.95 -12.22
C TRP A 310 2.54 20.41 -12.14
N ASP A 311 1.68 21.31 -12.61
CA ASP A 311 1.92 22.76 -12.50
C ASP A 311 1.86 23.19 -11.01
N ALA A 312 0.93 22.65 -10.21
CA ALA A 312 0.89 22.90 -8.77
C ALA A 312 2.14 22.41 -8.01
N LEU A 313 2.72 21.27 -8.39
CA LEU A 313 3.97 20.75 -7.83
C LEU A 313 5.17 21.67 -8.14
N MET A 314 5.16 22.32 -9.31
CA MET A 314 6.23 23.23 -9.72
C MET A 314 6.11 24.62 -9.10
N GLU A 315 4.88 25.12 -8.95
CA GLU A 315 4.62 26.53 -8.61
C GLU A 315 4.30 26.76 -7.12
N ASN A 316 3.90 25.72 -6.38
CA ASN A 316 3.47 25.83 -4.99
C ASN A 316 4.29 24.93 -4.07
N GLU A 317 5.20 25.55 -3.31
CA GLU A 317 6.10 24.85 -2.38
C GLU A 317 5.34 24.08 -1.28
N TYR A 318 4.22 24.62 -0.77
CA TYR A 318 3.39 23.92 0.21
C TYR A 318 2.77 22.65 -0.39
N TYR A 319 2.24 22.75 -1.61
CA TYR A 319 1.70 21.60 -2.34
C TYR A 319 2.77 20.54 -2.60
N TYR A 320 3.96 20.96 -3.05
CA TYR A 320 5.11 20.09 -3.23
C TYR A 320 5.51 19.35 -1.94
N ASN A 321 5.58 20.06 -0.81
CA ASN A 321 5.98 19.48 0.47
C ASN A 321 5.00 18.39 0.96
N ILE A 322 3.71 18.48 0.61
CA ILE A 322 2.73 17.44 0.88
C ILE A 322 2.88 16.27 -0.09
N HIS A 323 3.09 16.55 -1.38
CA HIS A 323 3.00 15.58 -2.48
C HIS A 323 4.35 15.09 -3.01
N ARG A 324 5.34 14.96 -2.11
CA ARG A 324 6.68 14.42 -2.41
C ARG A 324 6.91 13.00 -1.87
N GLY A 325 5.90 12.36 -1.29
CA GLY A 325 5.94 10.99 -0.79
C GLY A 325 5.67 9.93 -1.87
N LEU A 326 5.96 8.67 -1.56
CA LEU A 326 5.68 7.55 -2.47
C LEU A 326 4.18 7.37 -2.69
N LEU A 327 3.36 7.37 -1.64
CA LEU A 327 1.94 7.04 -1.75
C LEU A 327 1.08 8.24 -2.12
N ASN A 328 1.31 9.39 -1.48
CA ASN A 328 0.52 10.60 -1.69
C ASN A 328 1.16 11.60 -2.65
N GLY A 329 2.26 11.25 -3.32
CA GLY A 329 3.07 12.19 -4.06
C GLY A 329 3.42 11.74 -5.47
N PHE A 330 4.08 12.66 -6.18
CA PHE A 330 4.48 12.44 -7.56
C PHE A 330 5.40 11.23 -7.77
N PRO A 331 6.28 10.79 -6.84
CA PRO A 331 7.07 9.59 -7.01
C PRO A 331 6.24 8.35 -7.38
N GLY A 332 5.17 8.06 -6.62
CA GLY A 332 4.29 6.92 -6.90
C GLY A 332 3.52 7.08 -8.21
N THR A 333 3.12 8.30 -8.54
CA THR A 333 2.47 8.60 -9.82
C THR A 333 3.42 8.38 -11.00
N VAL A 334 4.69 8.77 -10.87
CA VAL A 334 5.71 8.51 -11.90
C VAL A 334 5.91 7.00 -12.06
N LEU A 335 5.96 6.22 -10.98
CA LEU A 335 6.03 4.76 -11.09
C LEU A 335 4.83 4.17 -11.87
N ALA A 336 3.63 4.68 -11.66
CA ALA A 336 2.46 4.28 -12.45
C ALA A 336 2.65 4.64 -13.94
N LEU A 337 3.11 5.85 -14.26
CA LEU A 337 3.39 6.27 -15.64
C LEU A 337 4.43 5.39 -16.32
N LEU A 338 5.53 5.07 -15.63
CA LEU A 338 6.60 4.20 -16.15
C LEU A 338 6.07 2.80 -16.42
N ASN A 339 5.27 2.26 -15.49
CA ASN A 339 4.68 0.93 -15.64
C ASN A 339 3.69 0.87 -16.80
N ILE A 340 2.83 1.90 -16.98
CA ILE A 340 1.93 1.99 -18.12
C ILE A 340 2.73 2.04 -19.43
N LYS A 341 3.77 2.89 -19.49
CA LYS A 341 4.63 3.01 -20.69
C LYS A 341 5.22 1.67 -21.08
N GLN A 342 5.92 1.03 -20.15
CA GLN A 342 6.65 -0.22 -20.39
C GLN A 342 5.71 -1.36 -20.83
N ARG A 343 4.48 -1.40 -20.30
CA ARG A 343 3.53 -2.49 -20.59
C ARG A 343 2.64 -2.27 -21.80
N TYR A 344 2.30 -1.02 -22.10
CA TYR A 344 1.20 -0.70 -23.02
C TYR A 344 1.53 0.32 -24.09
N LEU A 345 2.59 1.12 -23.94
CA LEU A 345 2.91 2.23 -24.85
C LEU A 345 4.23 2.07 -25.60
N CYS A 346 5.03 1.07 -25.25
CA CYS A 346 6.24 0.71 -25.98
C CYS A 346 5.88 -0.25 -27.12
N GLU A 347 5.43 0.32 -28.25
CA GLU A 347 5.50 -0.29 -29.59
C GLU A 347 6.55 0.45 -30.43
#